data_AF-A0A2P1PQZ8-F1
#
_entry.id   AF-A0A2P1PQZ8-F1
#
_cell.length_a   1.000
_cell.length_b   1.000
_cell.length_c   1.000
_cell.angle_alpha   90.00
_cell.angle_beta   90.00
_cell.angle_gamma   90.00
#
_symmetry.space_group_name_H-M   'P 1'
#
loop_
_entity.id
_entity.type
_entity.pdbx_description
1 polymer ?
#
loop_
_entity_poly.entity_id
_entity_poly.type
_entity_poly.pdbx_seq_one_letter_code
_entity_poly.pdbx_strand_id
1 'polypeptide(L)'
;MTQRKNKPAKNRLSDQEFDTLALLQAVDTVDQLRDDFKDGQGGRPLQLRTDLLRLHQLAVAALNEGARSKIGDLLELAADLDDQVSDMISKLESIQEALSQLLAVDPDSEDDE
;
A
#
# COMPACT_ATOMS: atom_id res chain seq x y z
N MET A 1 55.62 -17.74 -7.98
CA MET A 1 54.30 -18.32 -8.27
C MET A 1 53.46 -18.24 -7.00
N THR A 2 52.53 -17.31 -6.94
CA THR A 2 51.53 -17.29 -5.86
C THR A 2 50.22 -16.89 -6.51
N GLN A 3 49.38 -17.89 -6.77
CA GLN A 3 48.07 -17.68 -7.36
C GLN A 3 47.23 -16.82 -6.42
N ARG A 4 46.78 -15.66 -6.90
CA ARG A 4 45.67 -14.93 -6.30
C ARG A 4 44.42 -15.78 -6.52
N LYS A 5 43.91 -16.40 -5.46
CA LYS A 5 42.59 -17.04 -5.48
C LYS A 5 41.56 -15.94 -5.74
N ASN A 6 41.05 -15.89 -6.98
CA ASN A 6 39.95 -15.01 -7.34
C ASN A 6 38.68 -15.66 -6.78
N LYS A 7 38.27 -15.27 -5.57
CA LYS A 7 36.99 -15.69 -4.98
C LYS A 7 35.89 -15.10 -5.90
N PRO A 8 35.02 -15.92 -6.53
CA PRO A 8 33.94 -15.35 -7.33
C PRO A 8 32.99 -14.64 -6.38
N ALA A 9 32.74 -13.34 -6.64
CA ALA A 9 31.71 -12.60 -5.91
C ALA A 9 30.34 -13.22 -6.25
N LYS A 10 29.64 -13.74 -5.23
CA LYS A 10 28.21 -14.11 -5.32
C LYS A 10 27.41 -12.81 -5.46
N ASN A 11 27.35 -12.26 -6.68
CA ASN A 11 26.60 -11.03 -6.98
C ASN A 11 25.25 -11.34 -7.66
N ARG A 12 24.71 -12.55 -7.53
CA ARG A 12 23.52 -13.00 -8.28
C ARG A 12 22.52 -13.64 -7.33
N LEU A 13 21.38 -12.95 -7.18
CA LEU A 13 20.14 -13.48 -6.61
C LEU A 13 19.68 -14.70 -7.43
N SER A 14 19.30 -15.77 -6.75
CA SER A 14 18.67 -16.95 -7.34
C SER A 14 17.15 -16.90 -7.19
N ASP A 15 16.45 -17.60 -8.08
CA ASP A 15 14.98 -17.72 -8.02
C ASP A 15 14.48 -18.47 -6.77
N GLN A 16 15.38 -19.13 -6.02
CA GLN A 16 15.06 -19.75 -4.73
C GLN A 16 15.07 -18.76 -3.57
N GLU A 17 15.81 -17.65 -3.69
CA GLU A 17 15.92 -16.63 -2.64
C GLU A 17 14.83 -15.57 -2.78
N PHE A 18 14.39 -15.27 -4.01
CA PHE A 18 13.33 -14.29 -4.26
C PHE A 18 12.62 -14.51 -5.60
N ASP A 19 11.29 -14.59 -5.57
CA ASP A 19 10.48 -14.63 -6.79
C ASP A 19 10.18 -13.20 -7.28
N THR A 20 10.78 -12.83 -8.41
CA THR A 20 10.56 -11.52 -9.05
C THR A 20 9.11 -11.26 -9.46
N LEU A 21 8.27 -12.30 -9.55
CA LEU A 21 6.83 -12.16 -9.76
C LEU A 21 6.17 -11.35 -8.64
N ALA A 22 6.67 -11.44 -7.40
CA ALA A 22 6.18 -10.65 -6.27
C ALA A 22 6.32 -9.14 -6.51
N LEU A 23 7.36 -8.70 -7.24
CA LEU A 23 7.50 -7.29 -7.62
C LEU A 23 6.49 -6.86 -8.69
N LEU A 24 6.21 -7.73 -9.66
CA LEU A 24 5.18 -7.45 -10.66
C LEU A 24 3.80 -7.38 -10.03
N GLN A 25 3.50 -8.27 -9.08
CA GLN A 25 2.27 -8.22 -8.28
C GLN A 25 2.20 -6.95 -7.43
N ALA A 26 3.31 -6.51 -6.84
CA ALA A 26 3.35 -5.24 -6.12
C ALA A 26 3.05 -4.04 -7.04
N VAL A 27 3.53 -4.07 -8.29
CA VAL A 27 3.17 -3.04 -9.30
C VAL A 27 1.69 -3.07 -9.61
N ASP A 28 1.10 -4.25 -9.83
CA ASP A 28 -0.35 -4.39 -10.05
C ASP A 28 -1.16 -3.84 -8.86
N THR A 29 -0.70 -4.09 -7.63
CA THR A 29 -1.32 -3.54 -6.40
C THR A 29 -1.20 -2.01 -6.33
N VAL A 30 -0.07 -1.43 -6.78
CA VAL A 30 0.07 0.03 -6.91
C VAL A 30 -0.88 0.59 -7.96
N ASP A 31 -1.09 -0.11 -9.08
CA ASP A 31 -2.05 0.30 -10.10
C ASP A 31 -3.49 0.29 -9.56
N GLN A 32 -3.85 -0.68 -8.73
CA GLN A 32 -5.14 -0.70 -8.03
C GLN A 32 -5.27 0.44 -7.01
N LEU A 33 -4.23 0.71 -6.21
CA LEU A 33 -4.20 1.85 -5.29
C LEU A 33 -4.33 3.18 -6.05
N ARG A 34 -3.76 3.27 -7.26
CA ARG A 34 -3.88 4.47 -8.08
C ARG A 34 -5.33 4.77 -8.42
N ASP A 35 -6.18 3.77 -8.59
CA ASP A 35 -7.62 3.98 -8.79
C ASP A 35 -8.28 4.56 -7.54
N ASP A 36 -7.88 4.11 -6.35
CA ASP A 36 -8.34 4.66 -5.07
C ASP A 36 -7.82 6.09 -4.84
N PHE A 37 -6.63 6.40 -5.37
CA PHE A 37 -5.98 7.71 -5.30
C PHE A 37 -6.30 8.67 -6.46
N LYS A 38 -7.06 8.23 -7.48
CA LYS A 38 -7.33 9.05 -8.65
C LYS A 38 -8.16 10.26 -8.26
N ASP A 39 -7.71 11.42 -8.73
CA ASP A 39 -8.55 12.60 -8.85
C ASP A 39 -9.79 12.21 -9.66
N GLY A 40 -10.99 12.55 -9.17
CA GLY A 40 -12.22 12.32 -9.92
C GLY A 40 -12.12 12.91 -11.33
N GLN A 41 -12.83 12.31 -12.29
CA GLN A 41 -12.77 12.69 -13.71
C GLN A 41 -12.76 14.23 -13.90
N GLY A 42 -11.71 14.75 -14.54
CA GLY A 42 -11.51 16.19 -14.77
C GLY A 42 -10.62 16.92 -13.75
N GLY A 43 -9.75 16.23 -13.00
CA GLY A 43 -8.84 16.87 -12.05
C GLY A 43 -9.53 17.33 -10.76
N ARG A 44 -10.64 16.68 -10.39
CA ARG A 44 -11.29 16.91 -9.10
C ARG A 44 -10.44 16.30 -8.00
N PRO A 45 -10.37 16.91 -6.81
CA PRO A 45 -9.56 16.37 -5.72
C PRO A 45 -9.87 14.90 -5.45
N LEU A 46 -8.82 14.11 -5.19
CA LEU A 46 -8.84 12.80 -4.55
C LEU A 46 -10.18 12.51 -3.83
N GLN A 47 -10.91 11.49 -4.27
CA GLN A 47 -12.25 11.18 -3.71
C GLN A 47 -12.22 11.06 -2.19
N LEU A 48 -11.23 10.33 -1.65
CA LEU A 48 -10.99 10.22 -0.21
C LEU A 48 -10.89 11.58 0.49
N ARG A 49 -10.19 12.56 -0.09
CA ARG A 49 -10.10 13.93 0.46
C ARG A 49 -11.46 14.62 0.45
N THR A 50 -12.20 14.48 -0.65
CA THR A 50 -13.53 15.09 -0.81
C THR A 50 -14.52 14.51 0.20
N ASP A 51 -14.48 13.19 0.39
CA ASP A 51 -15.38 12.48 1.29
C ASP A 51 -15.05 12.72 2.75
N LEU A 52 -13.76 12.81 3.13
CA LEU A 52 -13.35 13.24 4.47
C LEU A 52 -13.80 14.68 4.77
N LEU A 53 -13.72 15.59 3.80
CA LEU A 53 -14.24 16.95 3.96
C LEU A 53 -15.77 16.96 4.14
N ARG A 54 -16.49 16.10 3.40
CA ARG A 54 -17.94 15.94 3.54
C ARG A 54 -18.31 15.34 4.89
N LEU A 55 -17.58 14.34 5.35
CA LEU A 55 -17.73 13.73 6.68
C LEU A 55 -17.54 14.78 7.78
N HIS A 56 -16.52 15.62 7.65
CA HIS A 56 -16.29 16.76 8.55
C HIS A 56 -17.49 17.73 8.57
N GLN A 57 -18.02 18.11 7.41
CA GLN A 57 -19.19 18.99 7.32
C GLN A 57 -20.43 18.39 8.01
N LEU A 58 -20.67 17.08 7.80
CA LEU A 58 -21.76 16.36 8.46
C LEU A 58 -21.57 16.33 9.98
N ALA A 59 -20.33 16.12 10.46
CA ALA A 59 -20.03 16.10 11.89
C ALA A 59 -20.27 17.48 12.53
N VAL A 60 -19.84 18.56 11.87
CA VAL A 60 -20.08 19.94 12.32
C VAL A 60 -21.58 20.23 12.42
N ALA A 61 -22.37 19.84 11.42
CA ALA A 61 -23.82 20.04 11.43
C ALA A 61 -24.51 19.20 12.53
N ALA A 62 -24.13 17.93 12.68
CA ALA A 62 -24.70 17.06 13.70
C ALA A 62 -24.41 17.55 15.14
N LEU A 63 -23.19 18.04 15.39
CA LEU A 63 -22.75 18.52 16.70
C LEU A 63 -23.32 19.90 17.06
N ASN A 64 -23.32 20.83 16.11
CA ASN A 64 -23.68 22.23 16.40
C ASN A 64 -25.17 22.53 16.20
N GLU A 65 -25.83 21.86 15.26
CA GLU A 65 -27.22 22.17 14.89
C GLU A 65 -28.21 21.16 15.50
N GLY A 66 -27.72 20.18 16.26
CA GLY A 66 -28.54 19.12 16.85
C GLY A 66 -29.27 18.28 15.78
N ALA A 67 -28.75 18.28 14.55
CA ALA A 67 -29.34 17.63 13.40
C ALA A 67 -29.19 16.11 13.53
N ARG A 68 -30.01 15.48 14.38
CA ARG A 68 -30.09 14.01 14.53
C ARG A 68 -30.30 13.29 13.20
N SER A 69 -30.98 13.94 12.26
CA SER A 69 -31.19 13.45 10.89
C SER A 69 -29.90 13.31 10.08
N LYS A 70 -28.81 14.00 10.47
CA LYS A 70 -27.49 13.94 9.81
C LYS A 70 -26.55 12.90 10.41
N ILE A 71 -26.89 12.34 11.57
CA ILE A 71 -26.08 11.30 12.21
C ILE A 71 -26.08 10.01 11.39
N GLY A 72 -27.21 9.67 10.74
CA GLY A 72 -27.29 8.53 9.82
C GLY A 72 -26.29 8.67 8.66
N ASP A 73 -26.44 9.73 7.87
CA ASP A 73 -25.55 10.07 6.75
C ASP A 73 -24.07 10.13 7.18
N LEU A 74 -23.79 10.63 8.39
CA LEU A 74 -22.44 10.71 8.95
C LEU A 74 -21.85 9.33 9.20
N LEU A 75 -22.59 8.44 9.85
CA LEU A 75 -22.11 7.10 10.21
C LEU A 75 -21.97 6.20 8.99
N GLU A 76 -22.88 6.30 8.03
CA GLU A 76 -22.79 5.57 6.76
C GLU A 76 -21.52 5.99 5.99
N LEU A 77 -21.31 7.29 5.79
CA LEU A 77 -20.11 7.78 5.12
C LEU A 77 -18.82 7.43 5.89
N ALA A 78 -18.86 7.40 7.23
CA ALA A 78 -17.71 6.99 8.03
C ALA A 78 -17.37 5.50 7.83
N ALA A 79 -18.38 4.63 7.77
CA ALA A 79 -18.19 3.20 7.53
C ALA A 79 -17.62 2.93 6.14
N ASP A 80 -18.19 3.56 5.10
CA ASP A 80 -17.69 3.45 3.72
C ASP A 80 -16.22 3.89 3.60
N LEU A 81 -15.85 4.98 4.29
CA LEU A 81 -14.48 5.48 4.32
C LEU A 81 -13.53 4.58 5.11
N ASP A 82 -14.00 3.97 6.20
CA ASP A 82 -13.20 3.03 7.00
C ASP A 82 -12.89 1.76 6.18
N ASP A 83 -13.88 1.19 5.51
CA ASP A 83 -13.72 0.05 4.61
C ASP A 83 -12.75 0.38 3.46
N GLN A 84 -12.92 1.53 2.81
CA GLN A 84 -12.02 1.98 1.75
C GLN A 84 -10.57 2.12 2.24
N VAL A 85 -10.35 2.75 3.39
CA VAL A 85 -9.00 2.96 3.95
C VAL A 85 -8.39 1.63 4.39
N SER A 86 -9.18 0.73 4.96
CA SER A 86 -8.74 -0.62 5.35
C SER A 86 -8.22 -1.40 4.14
N ASP A 87 -8.97 -1.41 3.02
CA ASP A 87 -8.54 -2.04 1.77
C ASP A 87 -7.22 -1.45 1.24
N MET A 88 -7.06 -0.13 1.33
CA MET A 88 -5.83 0.54 0.94
C MET A 88 -4.64 0.15 1.83
N ILE A 89 -4.85 0.02 3.14
CA ILE A 89 -3.83 -0.44 4.09
C ILE A 89 -3.38 -1.86 3.71
N SER A 90 -4.31 -2.79 3.50
CA SER A 90 -3.97 -4.17 3.11
C SER A 90 -3.17 -4.24 1.80
N LYS A 91 -3.52 -3.41 0.81
CA LYS A 91 -2.74 -3.28 -0.44
C LYS A 91 -1.32 -2.76 -0.18
N LEU A 92 -1.15 -1.75 0.68
CA LEU A 92 0.16 -1.21 1.05
C LEU A 92 1.01 -2.23 1.82
N GLU A 93 0.39 -3.01 2.71
CA GLU A 93 1.05 -4.09 3.45
C GLU A 93 1.56 -5.17 2.50
N SER A 94 0.77 -5.57 1.49
CA SER A 94 1.21 -6.53 0.47
C SER A 94 2.43 -6.04 -0.33
N ILE A 95 2.46 -4.75 -0.69
CA ILE A 95 3.63 -4.15 -1.34
C ILE A 95 4.85 -4.16 -0.41
N GLN A 96 4.65 -3.80 0.86
CA GLN A 96 5.71 -3.81 1.86
C GLN A 96 6.27 -5.23 2.04
N GLU A 97 5.41 -6.24 2.09
CA GLU A 97 5.82 -7.64 2.23
C GLU A 97 6.74 -8.08 1.09
N ALA A 98 6.39 -7.78 -0.17
CA ALA A 98 7.25 -8.08 -1.32
C ALA A 98 8.63 -7.41 -1.22
N LEU A 99 8.68 -6.15 -0.76
CA LEU A 99 9.94 -5.44 -0.53
C LEU A 99 10.74 -6.01 0.64
N SER A 100 10.07 -6.38 1.73
CA SER A 100 10.70 -7.00 2.90
C SER A 100 11.29 -8.35 2.58
N GLN A 101 10.64 -9.16 1.75
CA GLN A 101 11.20 -10.43 1.25
C GLN A 101 12.49 -10.19 0.46
N LEU A 102 12.50 -9.20 -0.44
CA LEU A 102 13.71 -8.85 -1.20
C LEU A 102 14.84 -8.33 -0.30
N LEU A 103 14.53 -7.51 0.71
CA LEU A 103 15.50 -6.98 1.66
C LEU A 103 16.05 -8.04 2.62
N ALA A 104 15.29 -9.11 2.85
CA ALA A 104 15.70 -10.24 3.68
C ALA A 104 16.67 -11.19 2.96
N VAL A 105 16.86 -11.04 1.65
CA VAL A 105 17.85 -11.84 0.93
C VAL A 105 19.25 -11.38 1.33
N ASP A 106 19.93 -12.24 2.09
CA ASP A 106 21.30 -12.05 2.50
C ASP A 106 22.25 -12.49 1.37
N PRO A 107 23.00 -11.56 0.73
CA PRO A 107 23.94 -11.90 -0.34
C PRO A 107 25.11 -12.79 0.13
N ASP A 108 25.31 -12.92 1.44
CA ASP A 108 26.39 -13.71 2.04
C ASP A 108 25.91 -15.05 2.66
N SER A 109 24.64 -15.43 2.48
CA SER A 109 24.17 -16.72 2.99
C SER A 109 24.87 -17.89 2.26
N GLU A 110 25.63 -18.64 3.04
CA GLU A 110 26.38 -19.80 2.59
C GLU A 110 25.39 -20.94 2.33
N ASP A 111 25.20 -21.33 1.06
CA ASP A 111 24.87 -22.72 0.75
C ASP A 111 26.07 -23.56 1.23
N ASP A 112 26.05 -23.93 2.51
CA ASP A 112 26.93 -24.92 3.10
C ASP A 112 26.51 -26.32 2.59
N GLU A 113 27.11 -26.76 1.48
CA GLU A 113 27.28 -28.20 1.16
C GLU A 113 28.69 -28.50 0.62
#